data_AF-X1V381-F1
#
_entry.id   AF-X1V381-F1
#
_cell.length_a   1.000
_cell.length_b   1.000
_cell.length_c   1.000
_cell.angle_alpha   90.00
_cell.angle_beta   90.00
_cell.angle_gamma   90.00
#
_symmetry.space_group_name_H-M   'P 1'
#
loop_
_entity.id
_entity.type
_entity.pdbx_description
1 polymer ?
#
loop_
_entity_poly.entity_id
_entity_poly.type
_entity_poly.pdbx_seq_one_letter_code
_entity_poly.pdbx_strand_id
1 'polypeptide(L)'
;MSIVLEKTTRSPILCEAKDFVTGLYDGKGKMLEQTENLPILSFSLGPVCEYIVRYFGGDIYPGDVIFHNDVFSMGNQNNDVAVYKPIFHEDKLIAWSASKGHQADIGGSVAGGYNPRATEVWQEALRIPPVKVYERGKLRKDVWDLIFSNIRFDIVAADMRAQIGSCVVGERGVLKLVEKYGLKVFDSHKEYLFNSTEKMMRAEIKTIPNGVYR
;
A
#
# COMPACT_ATOMS: atom_id res chain seq x y z
N MET A 1 -6.20 10.93 -0.56
CA MET A 1 -6.12 9.73 -1.41
C MET A 1 -7.41 8.92 -1.35
N SER A 2 -7.87 8.54 -0.15
CA SER A 2 -9.10 7.76 0.07
C SER A 2 -10.30 8.17 -0.78
N ILE A 3 -10.68 9.47 -0.79
CA ILE A 3 -11.81 9.97 -1.60
C ILE A 3 -11.65 9.63 -3.09
N VAL A 4 -10.45 9.75 -3.65
CA VAL A 4 -10.23 9.45 -5.06
C VAL A 4 -10.40 7.96 -5.31
N LEU A 5 -9.89 7.11 -4.42
CA LEU A 5 -10.07 5.67 -4.53
C LEU A 5 -11.56 5.28 -4.45
N GLU A 6 -12.28 5.76 -3.44
CA GLU A 6 -13.73 5.53 -3.25
C GLU A 6 -14.54 5.92 -4.49
N LYS A 7 -14.23 7.07 -5.11
CA LYS A 7 -15.02 7.62 -6.23
C LYS A 7 -14.62 7.07 -7.60
N THR A 8 -13.52 6.34 -7.72
CA THR A 8 -13.02 5.85 -9.03
C THR A 8 -12.92 4.33 -9.12
N THR A 9 -13.00 3.64 -7.99
CA THR A 9 -13.17 2.19 -7.93
C THR A 9 -14.56 1.78 -8.43
N ARG A 10 -14.69 0.52 -8.88
CA ARG A 10 -15.92 -0.01 -9.48
C ARG A 10 -16.58 -1.08 -8.63
N SER A 11 -15.83 -1.85 -7.85
CA SER A 11 -16.44 -2.89 -7.01
C SER A 11 -17.15 -2.31 -5.78
N PRO A 12 -18.30 -2.87 -5.38
CA PRO A 12 -18.99 -2.46 -4.15
C PRO A 12 -18.14 -2.71 -2.89
N ILE A 13 -17.20 -3.66 -2.95
CA ILE A 13 -16.21 -3.92 -1.90
C ILE A 13 -15.45 -2.64 -1.56
N LEU A 14 -15.07 -1.87 -2.58
CA LEU A 14 -14.26 -0.67 -2.40
C LEU A 14 -15.11 0.61 -2.38
N CYS A 15 -16.12 0.79 -3.25
CA CYS A 15 -16.87 2.05 -3.32
C CYS A 15 -17.97 2.16 -2.24
N GLU A 16 -18.51 1.05 -1.76
CA GLU A 16 -19.61 1.04 -0.77
C GLU A 16 -19.13 0.56 0.60
N ALA A 17 -18.52 -0.63 0.66
CA ALA A 17 -18.03 -1.21 1.92
C ALA A 17 -16.73 -0.56 2.41
N LYS A 18 -16.00 0.12 1.51
CA LYS A 18 -14.73 0.82 1.79
C LYS A 18 -13.67 -0.09 2.40
N ASP A 19 -13.58 -1.31 1.90
CA ASP A 19 -12.56 -2.28 2.30
C ASP A 19 -11.20 -1.95 1.66
N PHE A 20 -10.67 -0.79 2.05
CA PHE A 20 -9.37 -0.29 1.63
C PHE A 20 -8.76 0.66 2.65
N VAL A 21 -7.46 0.88 2.48
CA VAL A 21 -6.67 1.84 3.24
C VAL A 21 -5.75 2.60 2.29
N THR A 22 -5.46 3.86 2.63
CA THR A 22 -4.46 4.67 1.92
C THR A 22 -3.49 5.26 2.92
N GLY A 23 -2.22 5.38 2.55
CA GLY A 23 -1.21 5.96 3.43
C GLY A 23 -0.04 6.60 2.70
N LEU A 24 0.69 7.40 3.47
CA LEU A 24 1.95 8.02 3.10
C LEU A 24 3.05 7.50 4.02
N TYR A 25 4.21 7.22 3.44
CA TYR A 25 5.38 6.68 4.15
C TYR A 25 6.61 7.53 3.80
N ASP A 26 7.60 7.56 4.68
CA ASP A 26 8.87 8.21 4.39
C ASP A 26 9.71 7.38 3.40
N GLY A 27 10.82 7.93 2.90
CA GLY A 27 11.68 7.22 1.94
C GLY A 27 12.22 5.86 2.43
N LYS A 28 12.15 5.56 3.74
CA LYS A 28 12.55 4.27 4.33
C LYS A 28 11.37 3.32 4.53
N GLY A 29 10.15 3.73 4.20
CA GLY A 29 8.92 2.95 4.37
C GLY A 29 8.24 3.12 5.73
N LYS A 30 8.67 4.07 6.57
CA LYS A 30 8.02 4.35 7.87
C LYS A 30 6.76 5.18 7.67
N MET A 31 5.68 4.81 8.34
CA MET A 31 4.37 5.42 8.16
C MET A 31 4.33 6.88 8.65
N LEU A 32 3.95 7.81 7.77
CA LEU A 32 3.73 9.22 8.07
C LEU A 32 2.25 9.48 8.39
N GLU A 33 1.36 8.99 7.53
CA GLU A 33 -0.08 9.14 7.70
C GLU A 33 -0.75 7.92 7.10
N GLN A 34 -1.91 7.58 7.67
CA GLN A 34 -2.77 6.58 7.10
C GLN A 34 -4.23 6.95 7.33
N THR A 35 -4.99 6.98 6.25
CA THR A 35 -6.44 7.14 6.31
C THR A 35 -7.07 5.76 6.45
N GLU A 36 -7.61 5.48 7.63
CA GLU A 36 -8.33 4.24 7.92
C GLU A 36 -9.77 4.31 7.38
N ASN A 37 -10.16 3.35 6.56
CA ASN A 37 -11.58 3.13 6.22
C ASN A 37 -12.07 1.80 6.83
N LEU A 38 -11.24 0.76 6.78
CA LEU A 38 -11.47 -0.49 7.49
C LEU A 38 -10.33 -0.76 8.51
N PRO A 39 -10.61 -0.79 9.83
CA PRO A 39 -9.57 -0.90 10.85
C PRO A 39 -8.69 -2.17 10.77
N ILE A 40 -9.20 -3.26 10.20
CA ILE A 40 -8.40 -4.50 10.04
C ILE A 40 -7.22 -4.33 9.09
N LEU A 41 -7.30 -3.37 8.16
CA LEU A 41 -6.22 -3.04 7.25
C LEU A 41 -5.21 -2.06 7.86
N SER A 42 -5.49 -1.55 9.07
CA SER A 42 -4.61 -0.61 9.76
C SER A 42 -3.21 -1.19 9.90
N PHE A 43 -2.18 -0.39 9.62
CA PHE A 43 -0.76 -0.79 9.64
C PHE A 43 -0.33 -1.90 8.67
N SER A 44 -1.22 -2.46 7.84
CA SER A 44 -0.87 -3.57 6.95
C SER A 44 0.01 -3.17 5.75
N LEU A 45 0.13 -1.88 5.46
CA LEU A 45 0.92 -1.34 4.34
C LEU A 45 2.38 -1.06 4.73
N GLY A 46 2.65 -0.69 5.99
CA GLY A 46 3.96 -0.22 6.45
C GLY A 46 5.07 -1.29 6.42
N PRO A 47 4.88 -2.46 7.05
CA PRO A 47 5.87 -3.53 7.03
C PRO A 47 6.25 -3.98 5.61
N VAL A 48 5.27 -4.02 4.71
CA VAL A 48 5.48 -4.32 3.28
C VAL A 48 6.24 -3.20 2.59
N CYS A 49 5.95 -1.93 2.87
CA CYS A 49 6.69 -0.80 2.29
C CYS A 49 8.18 -0.88 2.63
N GLU A 50 8.53 -1.16 3.90
CA GLU A 50 9.91 -1.37 4.31
C GLU A 50 10.54 -2.60 3.64
N TYR A 51 9.76 -3.67 3.46
CA TYR A 51 10.20 -4.86 2.72
C TYR A 51 10.53 -4.51 1.26
N ILE A 52 9.65 -3.78 0.57
CA ILE A 52 9.83 -3.35 -0.83
C ILE A 52 11.09 -2.48 -0.98
N VAL A 53 11.32 -1.54 -0.04
CA VAL A 53 12.53 -0.70 -0.02
C VAL A 53 13.79 -1.57 0.06
N ARG A 54 13.80 -2.60 0.92
CA ARG A 54 14.94 -3.53 1.03
C ARG A 54 15.07 -4.46 -0.20
N TYR A 55 13.94 -4.92 -0.73
CA TYR A 55 13.89 -5.88 -1.83
C TYR A 55 14.48 -5.32 -3.12
N PHE A 56 14.05 -4.12 -3.52
CA PHE A 56 14.57 -3.46 -4.73
C PHE A 56 15.88 -2.71 -4.46
N GLY A 57 16.13 -2.29 -3.22
CA GLY A 57 17.34 -1.53 -2.87
C GLY A 57 17.48 -0.26 -3.73
N GLY A 58 18.55 -0.19 -4.53
CA GLY A 58 18.79 0.93 -5.46
C GLY A 58 18.02 0.88 -6.78
N ASP A 59 17.30 -0.22 -7.05
CA ASP A 59 16.49 -0.41 -8.26
C ASP A 59 15.07 0.17 -8.08
N ILE A 60 14.97 1.44 -7.69
CA ILE A 60 13.69 2.15 -7.51
C ILE A 60 13.81 3.50 -8.19
N TYR A 61 12.87 3.83 -9.07
CA TYR A 61 12.95 5.03 -9.90
C TYR A 61 11.66 5.86 -9.91
N PRO A 62 11.76 7.17 -10.23
CA PRO A 62 10.59 8.00 -10.48
C PRO A 62 9.66 7.36 -11.51
N GLY A 63 8.36 7.34 -11.22
CA GLY A 63 7.34 6.76 -12.10
C GLY A 63 7.16 5.25 -11.97
N ASP A 64 7.93 4.55 -11.13
CA ASP A 64 7.64 3.16 -10.79
C ASP A 64 6.29 3.04 -10.08
N VAL A 65 5.65 1.89 -10.25
CA VAL A 65 4.45 1.48 -9.50
C VAL A 65 4.59 0.00 -9.20
N ILE A 66 4.48 -0.38 -7.93
CA ILE A 66 4.68 -1.74 -7.46
C ILE A 66 3.36 -2.32 -6.95
N PHE A 67 3.06 -3.55 -7.35
CA PHE A 67 1.98 -4.35 -6.76
C PHE A 67 2.54 -5.35 -5.75
N HIS A 68 1.73 -5.69 -4.74
CA HIS A 68 2.05 -6.69 -3.72
C HIS A 68 0.79 -7.24 -3.05
N ASN A 69 0.72 -8.56 -2.81
CA ASN A 69 -0.24 -9.18 -1.88
C ASN A 69 0.35 -10.38 -1.11
N ASP A 70 1.65 -10.65 -1.28
CA ASP A 70 2.26 -11.90 -0.85
C ASP A 70 2.39 -12.00 0.68
N VAL A 71 1.72 -13.01 1.26
CA VAL A 71 1.67 -13.25 2.71
C VAL A 71 3.01 -13.69 3.31
N PHE A 72 3.96 -14.16 2.50
CA PHE A 72 5.29 -14.54 2.96
C PHE A 72 6.29 -13.38 2.97
N SER A 73 5.90 -12.23 2.41
CA SER A 73 6.69 -11.00 2.40
C SER A 73 5.94 -9.85 3.08
N MET A 74 5.42 -10.15 4.29
CA MET A 74 4.72 -9.22 5.19
C MET A 74 3.29 -8.84 4.79
N GLY A 75 2.72 -9.43 3.73
CA GLY A 75 1.31 -9.28 3.37
C GLY A 75 0.37 -9.90 4.41
N ASN A 76 -0.86 -9.40 4.51
CA ASN A 76 -1.83 -9.84 5.51
C ASN A 76 -2.78 -10.95 5.00
N GLN A 77 -3.27 -10.83 3.77
CA GLN A 77 -4.03 -11.88 3.07
C GLN A 77 -3.93 -11.67 1.55
N ASN A 78 -4.14 -12.72 0.77
CA ASN A 78 -3.91 -12.68 -0.68
C ASN A 78 -4.92 -11.79 -1.44
N ASN A 79 -6.16 -11.65 -0.96
CA ASN A 79 -7.16 -10.82 -1.63
C ASN A 79 -6.89 -9.31 -1.45
N ASP A 80 -6.06 -8.91 -0.48
CA ASP A 80 -5.76 -7.51 -0.25
C ASP A 80 -4.54 -7.10 -1.07
N VAL A 81 -4.79 -6.58 -2.27
CA VAL A 81 -3.72 -6.20 -3.19
C VAL A 81 -3.36 -4.73 -2.97
N ALA A 82 -2.08 -4.51 -2.69
CA ALA A 82 -1.51 -3.19 -2.44
C ALA A 82 -0.82 -2.61 -3.68
N VAL A 83 -0.84 -1.29 -3.77
CA VAL A 83 -0.11 -0.46 -4.72
C VAL A 83 0.84 0.42 -3.95
N TYR A 84 2.10 0.44 -4.36
CA TYR A 84 3.15 1.31 -3.82
C TYR A 84 3.73 2.17 -4.93
N LYS A 85 3.82 3.47 -4.68
CA LYS A 85 4.39 4.43 -5.61
C LYS A 85 5.48 5.24 -4.89
N PRO A 86 6.75 5.13 -5.30
CA PRO A 86 7.82 5.94 -4.74
C PRO A 86 7.66 7.40 -5.16
N ILE A 87 7.99 8.31 -4.27
CA ILE A 87 7.91 9.76 -4.48
C ILE A 87 9.32 10.33 -4.42
N PHE A 88 9.75 10.88 -5.55
CA PHE A 88 11.06 11.49 -5.70
C PHE A 88 10.95 13.02 -5.75
N HIS A 89 11.85 13.70 -5.06
CA HIS A 89 12.12 15.11 -5.28
C HIS A 89 13.55 15.22 -5.81
N GLU A 90 13.69 15.72 -7.03
CA GLU A 90 14.92 15.58 -7.82
C GLU A 90 15.29 14.08 -7.91
N ASP A 91 16.52 13.71 -7.57
CA ASP A 91 16.99 12.32 -7.60
C ASP A 91 16.88 11.61 -6.24
N LYS A 92 16.23 12.22 -5.24
CA LYS A 92 16.11 11.66 -3.88
C LYS A 92 14.72 11.05 -3.68
N LEU A 93 14.70 9.77 -3.29
CA LEU A 93 13.50 9.12 -2.75
C LEU A 93 13.17 9.74 -1.38
N ILE A 94 12.08 10.50 -1.30
CA ILE A 94 11.71 11.24 -0.09
C ILE A 94 10.53 10.62 0.65
N ALA A 95 9.65 9.92 -0.06
CA ALA A 95 8.42 9.36 0.48
C ALA A 95 7.87 8.25 -0.43
N TRP A 96 6.81 7.60 0.04
CA TRP A 96 5.97 6.69 -0.73
C TRP A 96 4.51 7.05 -0.54
N SER A 97 3.73 6.83 -1.59
CA SER A 97 2.28 6.77 -1.50
C SER A 97 1.84 5.34 -1.70
N ALA A 98 0.94 4.84 -0.85
CA ALA A 98 0.43 3.49 -0.98
C ALA A 98 -1.07 3.40 -0.73
N SER A 99 -1.68 2.41 -1.36
CA SER A 99 -3.06 2.01 -1.10
C SER A 99 -3.14 0.49 -1.08
N LYS A 100 -4.10 -0.06 -0.34
CA LYS A 100 -4.44 -1.48 -0.36
C LYS A 100 -5.95 -1.60 -0.32
N GLY A 101 -6.50 -2.49 -1.13
CA GLY A 101 -7.92 -2.77 -1.13
C GLY A 101 -8.20 -4.24 -1.38
N HIS A 102 -9.28 -4.73 -0.78
CA HIS A 102 -9.73 -6.09 -0.98
C HIS A 102 -10.28 -6.27 -2.40
N GLN A 103 -9.74 -7.23 -3.14
CA GLN A 103 -10.12 -7.51 -4.52
C GLN A 103 -11.19 -8.59 -4.57
N ALA A 104 -12.16 -8.42 -5.47
CA ALA A 104 -13.27 -9.35 -5.65
C ALA A 104 -12.85 -10.75 -6.14
N ASP A 105 -11.69 -10.87 -6.77
CA ASP A 105 -11.07 -12.13 -7.17
C ASP A 105 -9.56 -11.88 -7.37
N ILE A 106 -8.75 -12.87 -7.05
CA ILE A 106 -7.30 -12.83 -7.28
C ILE A 106 -6.79 -14.16 -7.85
N GLY A 107 -7.65 -14.89 -8.56
CA GLY A 107 -7.37 -16.24 -9.05
C GLY A 107 -7.61 -17.33 -8.01
N GLY A 108 -6.75 -18.36 -8.00
CA GLY A 108 -6.91 -19.52 -7.11
C GLY A 108 -7.92 -20.56 -7.61
N SER A 109 -8.28 -21.50 -6.74
CA SER A 109 -9.11 -22.67 -7.09
C SER A 109 -10.62 -22.41 -7.12
N VAL A 110 -11.09 -21.29 -6.55
CA VAL A 110 -12.51 -20.90 -6.55
C VAL A 110 -12.65 -19.41 -6.89
N ALA A 111 -13.81 -19.02 -7.41
CA ALA A 111 -14.13 -17.61 -7.62
C ALA A 111 -14.31 -16.88 -6.27
N GLY A 112 -13.81 -15.66 -6.16
CA GLY A 112 -13.94 -14.85 -4.94
C GLY A 112 -12.74 -14.91 -3.98
N GLY A 113 -11.75 -15.77 -4.25
CA GLY A 113 -10.51 -15.87 -3.46
C GLY A 113 -10.65 -16.57 -2.08
N TYR A 114 -11.85 -16.98 -1.68
CA TYR A 114 -12.07 -17.71 -0.42
C TYR A 114 -12.41 -19.18 -0.67
N ASN A 115 -11.39 -20.04 -0.73
CA ASN A 115 -11.58 -21.50 -0.75
C ASN A 115 -11.46 -22.09 0.68
N PRO A 116 -12.57 -22.46 1.35
CA PRO A 116 -12.52 -23.05 2.68
C PRO A 116 -11.91 -24.46 2.71
N ARG A 117 -11.69 -25.08 1.54
CA ARG A 117 -11.01 -26.38 1.40
C ARG A 117 -9.53 -26.24 1.06
N ALA A 118 -9.01 -25.02 0.92
CA ALA A 118 -7.59 -24.83 0.64
C ALA A 118 -6.75 -25.35 1.83
N THR A 119 -5.79 -26.21 1.54
CA THR A 119 -4.81 -26.72 2.52
C THR A 119 -3.43 -26.12 2.30
N GLU A 120 -3.24 -25.44 1.17
CA GLU A 120 -1.98 -24.83 0.77
C GLU A 120 -2.25 -23.49 0.08
N VAL A 121 -1.33 -22.53 0.25
CA VAL A 121 -1.49 -21.16 -0.27
C VAL A 121 -1.65 -21.11 -1.81
N TRP A 122 -1.06 -22.06 -2.55
CA TRP A 122 -1.18 -22.12 -4.01
C TRP A 122 -2.59 -22.44 -4.51
N GLN A 123 -3.45 -22.95 -3.62
CA GLN A 123 -4.85 -23.20 -3.93
C GLN A 123 -5.73 -21.97 -3.70
N GLU A 124 -5.23 -20.97 -2.97
CA GLU A 124 -6.00 -19.79 -2.52
C GLU A 124 -6.05 -18.69 -3.59
N ALA A 125 -4.90 -18.31 -4.16
CA ALA A 125 -4.78 -17.08 -4.93
C ALA A 125 -3.49 -17.01 -5.77
N LEU A 126 -3.47 -16.10 -6.74
CA LEU A 126 -2.23 -15.59 -7.33
C LEU A 126 -1.47 -14.79 -6.26
N ARG A 127 -0.28 -15.26 -5.92
CA ARG A 127 0.67 -14.51 -5.09
C ARG A 127 1.49 -13.55 -5.94
N ILE A 128 1.48 -12.29 -5.54
CA ILE A 128 2.15 -11.16 -6.16
C ILE A 128 3.21 -10.69 -5.16
N PRO A 129 4.47 -11.18 -5.27
CA PRO A 129 5.60 -10.58 -4.57
C PRO A 129 5.84 -9.15 -5.08
N PRO A 130 6.77 -8.36 -4.50
CA PRO A 130 7.06 -7.03 -5.03
C PRO A 130 7.37 -7.05 -6.52
N VAL A 131 6.48 -6.48 -7.32
CA VAL A 131 6.61 -6.46 -8.78
C VAL A 131 6.27 -5.09 -9.34
N LYS A 132 7.16 -4.54 -10.17
CA LYS A 132 6.91 -3.29 -10.91
C LYS A 132 5.90 -3.56 -12.02
N VAL A 133 4.73 -2.93 -11.93
CA VAL A 133 3.72 -2.92 -13.01
C VAL A 133 3.85 -1.68 -13.89
N TYR A 134 4.40 -0.59 -13.34
CA TYR A 134 5.00 0.48 -14.14
C TYR A 134 6.47 0.55 -13.79
N GLU A 135 7.31 0.68 -14.81
CA GLU A 135 8.75 0.87 -14.68
C GLU A 135 9.12 2.18 -15.37
N ARG A 136 9.66 3.12 -14.59
CA ARG A 136 10.02 4.47 -15.05
C ARG A 136 8.90 5.16 -15.81
N GLY A 137 7.67 5.03 -15.31
CA GLY A 137 6.45 5.63 -15.89
C GLY A 137 5.86 4.87 -17.09
N LYS A 138 6.46 3.75 -17.51
CA LYS A 138 5.93 2.92 -18.61
C LYS A 138 5.24 1.68 -18.06
N LEU A 139 4.02 1.42 -18.52
CA LEU A 139 3.29 0.20 -18.18
C LEU A 139 4.07 -1.02 -18.69
N ARG A 140 4.36 -1.96 -17.79
CA ARG A 140 4.85 -3.29 -18.17
C ARG A 140 3.66 -4.15 -18.57
N LYS A 141 3.28 -4.05 -19.84
CA LYS A 141 2.07 -4.72 -20.38
C LYS A 141 2.12 -6.23 -20.19
N ASP A 142 3.28 -6.83 -20.40
CA ASP A 142 3.57 -8.24 -20.15
C ASP A 142 3.22 -8.67 -18.71
N VAL A 143 3.60 -7.86 -17.72
CA VAL A 143 3.36 -8.16 -16.30
C VAL A 143 1.94 -7.85 -15.88
N TRP A 144 1.38 -6.77 -16.39
CA TRP A 144 -0.04 -6.48 -16.24
C TRP A 144 -0.87 -7.65 -16.77
N ASP A 145 -0.64 -8.07 -18.01
CA ASP A 145 -1.37 -9.16 -18.64
C ASP A 145 -1.14 -10.49 -17.90
N LEU A 146 0.08 -10.76 -17.40
CA LEU A 146 0.35 -11.95 -16.60
C LEU A 146 -0.51 -11.99 -15.32
N ILE A 147 -0.59 -10.87 -14.59
CA ILE A 147 -1.39 -10.80 -13.36
C ILE A 147 -2.87 -10.98 -13.70
N PHE A 148 -3.40 -10.19 -14.63
CA PHE A 148 -4.83 -10.16 -14.89
C PHE A 148 -5.35 -11.35 -15.71
N SER A 149 -4.49 -12.09 -16.41
CA SER A 149 -4.87 -13.37 -17.04
C SER A 149 -5.22 -14.45 -16.01
N ASN A 150 -4.80 -14.28 -14.75
CA ASN A 150 -5.11 -15.20 -13.67
C ASN A 150 -6.34 -14.77 -12.84
N ILE A 151 -7.02 -13.68 -13.20
CA ILE A 151 -8.10 -13.07 -12.42
C ILE A 151 -9.40 -13.15 -13.22
N ARG A 152 -10.47 -13.65 -12.61
CA ARG A 152 -11.74 -13.94 -13.29
C ARG A 152 -12.57 -12.70 -13.62
N PHE A 153 -12.45 -11.65 -12.80
CA PHE A 153 -13.32 -10.49 -12.86
C PHE A 153 -12.57 -9.25 -13.34
N ASP A 154 -12.95 -8.73 -14.51
CA ASP A 154 -12.37 -7.52 -15.11
C ASP A 154 -12.47 -6.28 -14.21
N ILE A 155 -13.42 -6.28 -13.26
CA ILE A 155 -13.60 -5.20 -12.29
C ILE A 155 -12.34 -4.97 -11.43
N VAL A 156 -11.58 -6.04 -11.15
CA VAL A 156 -10.33 -5.98 -10.38
C VAL A 156 -9.29 -5.14 -11.10
N ALA A 157 -9.19 -5.25 -12.43
CA ALA A 157 -8.30 -4.41 -13.23
C ALA A 157 -8.70 -2.93 -13.22
N ALA A 158 -9.99 -2.62 -13.04
CA ALA A 158 -10.45 -1.24 -12.88
C ALA A 158 -10.11 -0.70 -11.49
N ASP A 159 -10.33 -1.51 -10.45
CA ASP A 159 -10.03 -1.17 -9.07
C ASP A 159 -8.53 -0.96 -8.83
N MET A 160 -7.69 -1.82 -9.42
CA MET A 160 -6.23 -1.63 -9.37
C MET A 160 -5.79 -0.33 -10.08
N ARG A 161 -6.45 0.08 -11.17
CA ARG A 161 -6.18 1.41 -11.78
C ARG A 161 -6.62 2.56 -10.87
N ALA A 162 -7.75 2.41 -10.16
CA ALA A 162 -8.20 3.39 -9.17
C ALA A 162 -7.19 3.52 -8.01
N GLN A 163 -6.64 2.39 -7.53
CA GLN A 163 -5.58 2.36 -6.52
C GLN A 163 -4.33 3.12 -6.99
N ILE A 164 -3.85 2.86 -8.22
CA ILE A 164 -2.74 3.61 -8.84
C ILE A 164 -3.06 5.11 -8.90
N GLY A 165 -4.25 5.48 -9.37
CA GLY A 165 -4.69 6.87 -9.45
C GLY A 165 -4.70 7.56 -8.09
N SER A 166 -5.10 6.85 -7.04
CA SER A 166 -5.07 7.36 -5.66
C SER A 166 -3.63 7.63 -5.19
N CYS A 167 -2.67 6.75 -5.55
CA CYS A 167 -1.26 6.94 -5.24
C CYS A 167 -0.64 8.13 -5.99
N VAL A 168 -1.05 8.37 -7.24
CA VAL A 168 -0.65 9.56 -8.01
C VAL A 168 -1.17 10.86 -7.36
N VAL A 169 -2.33 10.83 -6.72
CA VAL A 169 -2.83 11.98 -5.94
C VAL A 169 -1.98 12.18 -4.69
N GLY A 170 -1.58 11.09 -4.01
CA GLY A 170 -0.69 11.15 -2.85
C GLY A 170 0.68 11.75 -3.20
N GLU A 171 1.31 11.28 -4.27
CA GLU A 171 2.55 11.83 -4.82
C GLU A 171 2.43 13.34 -5.06
N ARG A 172 1.41 13.79 -5.80
CA ARG A 172 1.19 15.21 -6.06
C ARG A 172 1.00 16.03 -4.77
N GLY A 173 0.34 15.47 -3.77
CA GLY A 173 0.14 16.12 -2.48
C GLY A 173 1.46 16.34 -1.74
N VAL A 174 2.29 15.30 -1.64
CA VAL A 174 3.61 15.38 -1.00
C VAL A 174 4.53 16.35 -1.74
N LEU A 175 4.59 16.27 -3.08
CA LEU A 175 5.44 17.16 -3.87
C LEU A 175 5.03 18.63 -3.73
N LYS A 176 3.72 18.94 -3.67
CA LYS A 176 3.24 20.30 -3.38
C LYS A 176 3.67 20.81 -2.00
N LEU A 177 3.69 19.94 -0.99
CA LEU A 177 4.19 20.32 0.35
C LEU A 177 5.69 20.63 0.30
N VAL A 178 6.47 19.80 -0.39
CA VAL A 178 7.92 20.01 -0.54
C VAL A 178 8.23 21.25 -1.37
N GLU A 179 7.49 21.50 -2.45
CA GLU A 179 7.62 22.71 -3.26
C GLU A 179 7.34 23.98 -2.43
N LYS A 180 6.29 23.95 -1.60
CA LYS A 180 5.87 25.11 -0.81
C LYS A 180 6.79 25.41 0.36
N TYR A 181 7.27 24.37 1.07
CA TYR A 181 7.98 24.53 2.35
C TYR A 181 9.46 24.15 2.28
N GLY A 182 9.89 23.50 1.21
CA GLY A 182 11.25 23.00 1.03
C GLY A 182 11.49 21.65 1.73
N LEU A 183 12.43 20.88 1.18
CA LEU A 183 12.76 19.53 1.66
C LEU A 183 13.23 19.51 3.12
N LYS A 184 14.02 20.51 3.54
CA LYS A 184 14.53 20.60 4.92
C LYS A 184 13.40 20.70 5.95
N VAL A 185 12.35 21.49 5.64
CA VAL A 185 11.19 21.67 6.52
C VAL A 185 10.33 20.41 6.51
N PHE A 186 10.16 19.76 5.36
CA PHE A 186 9.48 18.46 5.28
C PHE A 186 10.18 17.41 6.15
N ASP A 187 11.50 17.26 6.02
CA ASP A 187 12.28 16.30 6.80
C ASP A 187 12.23 16.62 8.31
N SER A 188 12.28 17.90 8.71
CA SER A 188 12.19 18.28 10.13
C SER A 188 10.82 17.96 10.74
N HIS A 189 9.73 18.18 9.99
CA HIS A 189 8.37 17.88 10.46
C HIS A 189 8.12 16.38 10.55
N LYS A 190 8.69 15.59 9.64
CA LYS A 190 8.68 14.13 9.72
C LYS A 190 9.33 13.64 11.03
N GLU A 191 10.53 14.12 11.36
CA GLU A 191 11.18 13.73 12.61
C GLU A 191 10.39 14.18 13.84
N TYR A 192 9.81 15.39 13.80
CA TYR A 192 8.91 15.86 14.86
C TYR A 192 7.68 14.96 15.03
N LEU A 193 7.07 14.53 13.93
CA LEU A 193 5.94 13.62 13.92
C LEU A 193 6.29 12.30 14.63
N PHE A 194 7.40 11.64 14.23
CA PHE A 194 7.84 10.39 14.84
C PHE A 194 8.11 10.53 16.34
N ASN A 195 8.84 11.57 16.74
CA ASN A 195 9.14 11.83 18.15
C ASN A 195 7.86 12.12 18.97
N SER A 196 6.90 12.83 18.39
CA SER A 196 5.64 13.15 19.05
C SER A 196 4.79 11.90 19.25
N THR A 197 4.65 11.06 18.22
CA THR A 197 3.91 9.80 18.32
C THR A 197 4.54 8.84 19.32
N GLU A 198 5.87 8.71 19.35
CA GLU A 198 6.57 7.90 20.35
C GLU A 198 6.29 8.42 21.77
N LYS A 199 6.41 9.74 21.98
CA LYS A 199 6.16 10.36 23.28
C LYS A 199 4.73 10.13 23.75
N MET A 200 3.75 10.27 22.86
CA MET A 200 2.33 10.04 23.15
C MET A 200 2.09 8.56 23.51
N MET A 201 2.58 7.63 22.69
CA MET A 201 2.41 6.19 22.96
C MET A 201 3.07 5.77 24.28
N ARG A 202 4.28 6.29 24.59
CA ARG A 202 4.93 6.04 25.88
C ARG A 202 4.15 6.62 27.05
N ALA A 203 3.47 7.75 26.88
CA ALA A 203 2.63 8.32 27.92
C ALA A 203 1.41 7.43 28.19
N GLU A 204 0.74 6.93 27.14
CA GLU A 204 -0.37 5.99 27.26
C GLU A 204 0.06 4.68 27.94
N ILE A 205 1.18 4.08 27.51
CA ILE A 205 1.70 2.84 28.11
C ILE A 205 1.99 3.03 29.61
N LYS A 206 2.48 4.21 30.03
CA LYS A 206 2.73 4.50 31.46
C LYS A 206 1.47 4.54 32.32
N THR A 207 0.28 4.69 31.72
CA THR A 207 -0.99 4.64 32.46
C THR A 207 -1.39 3.22 32.84
N ILE A 208 -0.82 2.22 32.15
CA ILE A 208 -1.08 0.81 32.39
C ILE A 208 -0.29 0.39 33.65
N PRO A 209 -0.94 -0.18 34.69
CA PRO A 209 -0.25 -0.65 35.88
C PRO A 209 0.87 -1.65 35.56
N ASN A 210 1.97 -1.60 36.31
CA ASN A 210 3.01 -2.60 36.17
C ASN A 210 2.47 -3.98 36.56
N GLY A 211 2.53 -4.95 35.65
CA GLY A 211 2.01 -6.29 35.88
C GLY A 211 2.28 -7.23 34.71
N VAL A 212 1.91 -8.50 34.91
CA VAL A 212 1.91 -9.51 33.85
C VAL A 212 0.46 -9.77 33.48
N TYR A 213 0.09 -9.36 32.26
CA TYR A 213 -1.23 -9.57 31.68
C TYR A 213 -1.23 -10.87 30.88
N ARG A 214 -2.23 -11.72 31.08
CA ARG A 214 -2.40 -13.02 30.40
C ARG A 214 -3.78 -13.14 29.80
#